data_AF-A0A957QQ22-F1
#
_entry.id   AF-A0A957QQ22-F1
#
_cell.length_a   1.000
_cell.length_b   1.000
_cell.length_c   1.000
_cell.angle_alpha   90.00
_cell.angle_beta   90.00
_cell.angle_gamma   90.00
#
_symmetry.space_group_name_H-M   'P 1'
#
loop_
_entity.id
_entity.type
_entity.pdbx_description
1 polymer ?
#
loop_
_entity_poly.entity_id
_entity_poly.type
_entity_poly.pdbx_seq_one_letter_code
_entity_poly.pdbx_strand_id
1 'polypeptide(L)'
;MEEEVEKGMKEWRAAHPKATLREIEKELDERLSQLRAKLLTESAMTSEAANWEKEEAPVCPECGQKMEKRGEEKRRLKTGDGKEIELKRQYASCPACGAGFFSSG
;
A
#
# COMPACT_ATOMS: atom_id res chain seq x y z
N MET A 1 -4.76 -13.71 -8.69
CA MET A 1 -3.48 -13.06 -8.34
C MET A 1 -2.29 -13.94 -8.71
N GLU A 2 -2.08 -15.09 -8.07
CA GLU A 2 -1.03 -16.05 -8.51
C GLU A 2 -1.28 -16.54 -9.94
N GLU A 3 -2.52 -16.98 -10.22
CA GLU A 3 -2.94 -17.41 -11.57
C GLU A 3 -2.78 -16.32 -12.64
N GLU A 4 -2.86 -15.03 -12.27
CA GLU A 4 -2.69 -13.91 -13.20
C GLU A 4 -1.22 -13.72 -13.57
N VAL A 5 -0.31 -13.89 -12.60
CA VAL A 5 1.14 -13.88 -12.84
C VAL A 5 1.52 -15.07 -13.72
N GLU A 6 1.03 -16.27 -13.42
CA GLU A 6 1.33 -17.47 -14.19
C GLU A 6 0.81 -17.37 -15.64
N LYS A 7 -0.46 -16.99 -15.83
CA LYS A 7 -1.06 -16.79 -17.15
C LYS A 7 -0.27 -15.76 -17.95
N GLY A 8 0.04 -14.63 -17.33
CA GLY A 8 0.79 -13.56 -17.95
C GLY A 8 2.22 -13.97 -18.34
N MET A 9 2.89 -14.78 -17.52
CA MET A 9 4.20 -15.34 -17.86
C MET A 9 4.12 -16.30 -19.05
N LYS A 10 3.09 -17.14 -19.13
CA LYS A 10 2.88 -18.04 -20.29
C LYS A 10 2.67 -17.25 -21.58
N GLU A 11 1.82 -16.23 -21.55
CA GLU A 11 1.55 -15.35 -22.69
C GLU A 11 2.82 -14.61 -23.13
N TRP A 12 3.55 -14.02 -22.17
CA TRP A 12 4.81 -13.34 -22.46
C TRP A 12 5.85 -14.30 -23.03
N ARG A 13 6.00 -15.50 -22.46
CA ARG A 13 6.98 -16.50 -22.93
C ARG A 13 6.66 -17.00 -24.34
N ALA A 14 5.38 -17.11 -24.70
CA ALA A 14 4.94 -17.44 -26.05
C ALA A 14 5.28 -16.31 -27.05
N ALA A 15 5.12 -15.05 -26.65
CA ALA A 15 5.51 -13.89 -27.45
C ALA A 15 7.04 -13.71 -27.55
N HIS A 16 7.80 -14.22 -26.58
CA HIS A 16 9.26 -14.10 -26.53
C HIS A 16 9.94 -15.49 -26.56
N PRO A 17 9.85 -16.22 -27.69
CA PRO A 17 10.34 -17.60 -27.80
C PRO A 17 11.84 -17.74 -27.50
N LYS A 18 12.61 -16.69 -27.81
CA LYS A 18 14.08 -16.63 -27.69
C LYS A 18 14.57 -15.85 -26.45
N ALA A 19 13.68 -15.48 -25.53
CA ALA A 19 14.09 -14.76 -24.32
C ALA A 19 15.17 -15.54 -23.57
N THR A 20 16.20 -14.82 -23.16
CA THR A 20 17.25 -15.30 -22.26
C THR A 20 16.69 -15.47 -20.85
N LEU A 21 17.38 -16.25 -20.01
CA LEU A 21 17.00 -16.41 -18.60
C LEU A 21 16.87 -15.04 -17.89
N ARG A 22 17.80 -14.12 -18.17
CA ARG A 22 17.79 -12.76 -17.59
C ARG A 22 16.55 -11.96 -17.97
N GLU A 23 16.06 -12.12 -19.20
CA GLU A 23 14.83 -11.44 -19.64
C GLU A 23 13.59 -12.09 -19.01
N ILE A 24 13.60 -13.42 -18.85
CA ILE A 24 12.54 -14.16 -18.14
C ILE A 24 12.48 -13.71 -16.66
N GLU A 25 13.63 -13.62 -15.99
CA GLU A 25 13.73 -13.14 -14.61
C GLU A 25 13.20 -11.71 -14.49
N LYS A 26 13.63 -10.80 -15.38
CA LYS A 26 13.17 -9.41 -15.37
C LYS A 26 11.65 -9.29 -15.52
N GLU A 27 11.06 -10.07 -16.42
CA GLU A 27 9.61 -10.07 -16.61
C GLU A 27 8.88 -10.62 -15.38
N LEU A 28 9.39 -11.71 -14.81
CA LEU A 28 8.84 -12.30 -13.60
C LEU A 28 8.90 -11.31 -12.42
N ASP A 29 10.04 -10.65 -12.23
CA ASP A 29 10.26 -9.65 -11.18
C ASP A 29 9.30 -8.48 -11.32
N GLU A 30 9.06 -7.96 -12.52
CA GLU A 30 8.13 -6.85 -12.74
C GLU A 30 6.71 -7.25 -12.36
N ARG A 31 6.26 -8.45 -12.74
CA ARG A 31 4.93 -8.96 -12.39
C ARG A 31 4.77 -9.22 -10.90
N LEU A 32 5.76 -9.84 -10.27
CA LEU A 32 5.75 -10.08 -8.82
C LEU A 32 5.78 -8.77 -8.04
N SER A 33 6.51 -7.77 -8.52
CA SER A 33 6.55 -6.44 -7.89
C SER A 33 5.18 -5.76 -7.92
N GLN A 34 4.45 -5.87 -9.03
CA GLN A 34 3.08 -5.34 -9.15
C GLN A 34 2.11 -6.07 -8.21
N LEU A 35 2.19 -7.41 -8.17
CA LEU A 35 1.39 -8.21 -7.25
C LEU A 35 1.68 -7.85 -5.78
N ARG A 36 2.95 -7.72 -5.42
CA ARG A 36 3.37 -7.29 -4.08
C ARG A 36 2.80 -5.92 -3.72
N ALA A 37 2.90 -4.94 -4.61
CA ALA A 37 2.35 -3.59 -4.40
C ALA A 37 0.84 -3.62 -4.14
N LYS A 38 0.09 -4.43 -4.90
CA LYS A 38 -1.34 -4.63 -4.70
C LYS A 38 -1.65 -5.28 -3.34
N LEU A 39 -0.97 -6.38 -3.01
CA LEU A 39 -1.17 -7.09 -1.74
C LEU A 39 -0.83 -6.22 -0.53
N LEU A 40 0.26 -5.44 -0.61
CA LEU A 40 0.62 -4.47 0.44
C LEU A 40 -0.44 -3.39 0.59
N THR A 41 -0.99 -2.89 -0.52
CA THR A 41 -2.05 -1.88 -0.51
C THR A 41 -3.32 -2.44 0.14
N GLU A 42 -3.78 -3.62 -0.28
CA GLU A 42 -4.97 -4.28 0.27
C GLU A 42 -4.79 -4.61 1.76
N SER A 43 -3.65 -5.19 2.14
CA SER A 43 -3.33 -5.52 3.52
C SER A 43 -3.26 -4.29 4.41
N ALA A 44 -2.60 -3.23 3.95
CA ALA A 44 -2.61 -1.95 4.64
C ALA A 44 -4.05 -1.45 4.78
N MET A 45 -4.83 -1.39 3.71
CA MET A 45 -6.21 -0.89 3.75
C MET A 45 -7.16 -1.68 4.66
N THR A 46 -6.89 -2.97 4.92
CA THR A 46 -7.74 -3.85 5.72
C THR A 46 -7.45 -3.78 7.22
N SER A 47 -6.35 -3.16 7.66
CA SER A 47 -6.03 -3.11 9.10
C SER A 47 -7.10 -2.33 9.88
N GLU A 48 -7.45 -2.76 11.10
CA GLU A 48 -8.44 -2.07 11.93
C GLU A 48 -8.07 -0.59 12.17
N ALA A 49 -6.77 -0.30 12.20
CA ALA A 49 -6.25 1.06 12.27
C ALA A 49 -6.61 1.94 11.04
N ALA A 50 -7.02 1.35 9.91
CA ALA A 50 -7.54 2.06 8.74
C ALA A 50 -8.93 2.67 8.97
N ASN A 51 -9.72 2.05 9.86
CA ASN A 51 -11.16 2.22 9.88
C ASN A 51 -11.62 2.88 11.18
N TRP A 52 -11.51 4.21 11.25
CA TRP A 52 -11.84 4.96 12.47
C TRP A 52 -13.34 5.14 12.69
N GLU A 53 -14.21 4.44 11.94
CA GLU A 53 -15.66 4.47 12.18
C GLU A 53 -16.07 3.77 13.48
N LYS A 54 -15.25 2.87 14.03
CA LYS A 54 -15.70 1.98 15.13
C LYS A 54 -15.17 2.27 16.53
N GLU A 55 -14.16 3.11 16.73
CA GLU A 55 -13.64 3.40 18.08
C GLU A 55 -13.33 4.89 18.24
N GLU A 56 -13.40 5.37 19.48
CA GLU A 56 -13.20 6.77 19.88
C GLU A 56 -12.04 7.45 19.13
N ALA A 57 -12.19 8.75 18.85
CA ALA A 57 -11.16 9.53 18.17
C ALA A 57 -9.78 9.29 18.82
N PRO A 58 -8.75 8.92 18.03
CA PRO A 58 -7.47 8.53 18.59
C PRO A 58 -6.86 9.67 19.41
N VAL A 59 -6.05 9.29 20.39
CA VAL A 59 -5.32 10.23 21.23
C VAL A 59 -4.01 10.57 20.54
N CYS A 60 -3.64 11.84 20.50
CA CYS A 60 -2.40 12.28 19.88
C CYS A 60 -1.19 11.71 20.65
N PRO A 61 -0.25 11.00 19.98
CA PRO A 61 0.91 10.43 20.66
C PRO A 61 1.91 11.49 21.17
N GLU A 62 1.86 12.71 20.63
CA GLU A 62 2.76 13.81 21.02
C GLU A 62 2.29 14.56 22.27
N CYS A 63 0.98 14.74 22.44
CA CYS A 63 0.44 15.63 23.49
C CYS A 63 -0.74 15.06 24.28
N GLY A 64 -1.24 13.87 23.95
CA GLY A 64 -2.34 13.23 24.67
C GLY A 64 -3.73 13.81 24.41
N GLN A 65 -3.88 14.76 23.48
CA GLN A 65 -5.18 15.36 23.16
C GLN A 65 -5.98 14.49 22.17
N LYS A 66 -7.30 14.42 22.31
CA LYS A 66 -8.20 13.79 21.31
C LYS A 66 -8.03 14.45 19.94
N MET A 67 -7.87 13.64 18.91
CA MET A 67 -7.63 14.12 17.55
C MET A 67 -8.93 14.41 16.80
N GLU A 68 -8.86 15.33 15.83
CA GLU A 68 -10.00 15.69 14.98
C GLU A 68 -9.90 15.02 13.61
N LYS A 69 -10.99 14.37 13.17
CA LYS A 69 -11.09 13.76 11.84
C LYS A 69 -11.14 14.87 10.78
N ARG A 70 -10.23 14.81 9.80
CA ARG A 70 -10.11 15.80 8.70
C ARG A 70 -10.66 15.27 7.37
N GLY A 71 -11.06 14.00 7.31
CA GLY A 71 -11.58 13.34 6.11
C GLY A 71 -10.66 12.25 5.59
N GLU A 72 -10.80 11.86 4.33
CA GLU A 72 -9.91 10.90 3.67
C GLU A 72 -8.80 11.62 2.92
N GLU A 73 -7.55 11.17 3.10
CA GLU A 73 -6.39 11.69 2.37
C GLU A 73 -5.69 10.57 1.60
N LYS A 74 -5.11 10.93 0.46
CA LYS A 74 -4.27 10.05 -0.34
C LYS A 74 -2.81 10.22 0.04
N ARG A 75 -2.12 9.12 0.31
CA ARG A 75 -0.69 9.11 0.60
C ARG A 75 0.04 8.16 -0.34
N ARG A 76 1.15 8.65 -0.89
CA ARG A 76 2.09 7.85 -1.67
C ARG A 76 3.23 7.39 -0.79
N LEU A 77 3.50 6.10 -0.79
CA LEU A 77 4.57 5.47 -0.02
C LEU A 77 5.47 4.68 -0.97
N LYS A 78 6.77 4.63 -0.65
CA LYS A 78 7.70 3.71 -1.30
C LYS A 78 7.79 2.43 -0.49
N THR A 79 7.62 1.30 -1.16
CA THR A 79 7.83 -0.03 -0.59
C THR A 79 9.33 -0.32 -0.45
N GLY A 80 9.70 -1.38 0.28
CA GLY A 80 11.11 -1.76 0.48
C GLY A 80 11.87 -2.11 -0.81
N ASP A 81 11.14 -2.53 -1.85
CA ASP A 81 11.65 -2.76 -3.20
C ASP A 81 11.54 -1.53 -4.12
N GLY A 82 11.19 -0.36 -3.57
CA GLY A 82 11.22 0.93 -4.26
C GLY A 82 10.02 1.22 -5.16
N LYS A 83 9.01 0.34 -5.21
CA LYS A 83 7.74 0.62 -5.91
C LYS A 83 6.90 1.61 -5.11
N GLU A 84 6.13 2.44 -5.82
CA GLU A 84 5.21 3.38 -5.19
C GLU A 84 3.83 2.74 -5.02
N ILE A 85 3.25 2.86 -3.83
CA ILE A 85 1.86 2.50 -3.55
C ILE A 85 1.08 3.74 -3.12
N GLU A 86 -0.19 3.81 -3.50
CA GLU A 86 -1.12 4.86 -3.07
C GLU A 86 -2.13 4.27 -2.09
N LEU A 87 -2.17 4.84 -0.88
CA LEU A 87 -3.17 4.50 0.13
C LEU A 87 -4.17 5.66 0.24
N LYS A 88 -5.47 5.36 0.33
CA LYS A 88 -6.51 6.36 0.61
C LYS A 88 -7.16 6.02 1.94
N ARG A 89 -6.87 6.76 3.01
CA ARG A 89 -7.31 6.44 4.38
C ARG A 89 -7.75 7.69 5.13
N GLN A 90 -8.44 7.51 6.26
CA GLN A 90 -8.82 8.62 7.11
C GLN A 90 -7.58 9.31 7.72
N TYR A 91 -7.62 10.63 7.75
CA TYR A 91 -6.58 11.50 8.29
C TYR A 91 -7.13 12.31 9.46
N ALA A 92 -6.32 12.48 10.50
CA ALA A 92 -6.64 13.28 11.68
C ALA A 92 -5.48 14.19 12.01
N SER A 93 -5.82 15.35 12.54
CA SER A 93 -4.88 16.32 13.07
C SER A 93 -5.18 16.57 14.53
N CYS A 94 -4.16 16.75 15.34
CA CYS A 94 -4.33 17.24 16.69
C CYS A 94 -4.60 18.77 16.66
N PRO A 95 -5.69 19.27 17.25
CA PRO A 95 -5.94 20.71 17.30
C PRO A 95 -4.98 21.46 18.24
N ALA A 96 -4.34 20.77 19.19
CA ALA A 96 -3.46 21.39 20.17
C ALA A 96 -2.02 21.59 19.67
N CYS A 97 -1.43 20.59 19.01
CA CYS A 97 -0.04 20.64 18.56
C CYS A 97 0.13 20.58 17.03
N GLY A 98 -0.96 20.36 16.27
CA GLY A 98 -0.91 20.28 14.81
C GLY A 98 -0.36 18.95 14.26
N ALA A 99 0.00 17.99 15.11
CA ALA A 99 0.51 16.70 14.67
C ALA A 99 -0.52 15.95 13.81
N GLY A 100 -0.07 15.48 12.64
CA GLY A 100 -0.84 14.59 11.77
C GLY A 100 -0.71 13.16 12.25
N PHE A 101 -1.82 12.48 12.48
CA PHE A 101 -1.84 11.05 12.74
C PHE A 101 -2.41 10.36 11.53
N PHE A 102 -1.50 9.71 10.84
CA PHE A 102 -1.81 8.64 9.93
C PHE A 102 -1.52 7.37 10.73
N SER A 103 -2.49 6.48 10.86
CA SER A 103 -2.20 5.14 11.41
C SER A 103 -1.24 4.45 10.45
N SER A 104 0.07 4.68 10.64
CA SER A 104 1.08 3.79 10.12
C SER A 104 0.78 2.45 10.75
N GLY A 105 0.37 1.49 9.92
CA GLY A 105 0.45 0.09 10.31
C GLY A 105 1.86 -0.26 10.75
#